data_AF-A0A645ILG7-F1
#
_entry.id   AF-A0A645ILG7-F1
#
_cell.length_a   1.000
_cell.length_b   1.000
_cell.length_c   1.000
_cell.angle_alpha   90.00
_cell.angle_beta   90.00
_cell.angle_gamma   90.00
#
_symmetry.space_group_name_H-M   'P 1'
#
loop_
_entity.id
_entity.type
_entity.pdbx_description
1 polymer ?
#
loop_
_entity_poly.entity_id
_entity_poly.type
_entity_poly.pdbx_seq_one_letter_code
_entity_poly.pdbx_strand_id
1 'polypeptide(L)'
;MARLKQGAKAAEAQARLSQSSSSFGPYEVWTADAFARRSQRYWMLDTGAGAGVLFMAVIVCLVGAIVTSQSLKAVVAGSAREYAVLNALGVSRAALGRVVVEQACWIGGLGFVLAALASAVLLSIAYSYRVPVALNLSAVLACGFLVAVLSLLSGLGAMRSLLRADPATLLR
;
A
#
# COMPACT_ATOMS: atom_id res chain seq x y z
N MET A 1 -11.63 -26.13 -21.07
CA MET A 1 -10.67 -25.22 -21.76
C MET A 1 -10.13 -25.94 -22.98
N ALA A 2 -10.25 -25.35 -24.18
CA ALA A 2 -9.69 -25.92 -25.41
C ALA A 2 -8.25 -25.40 -25.61
N ARG A 3 -7.33 -26.27 -26.01
CA ARG A 3 -5.92 -25.92 -26.24
C ARG A 3 -5.68 -25.77 -27.73
N LEU A 4 -5.09 -24.65 -28.14
CA LEU A 4 -4.72 -24.42 -29.54
C LEU A 4 -3.47 -25.23 -29.90
N LYS A 5 -3.42 -25.73 -31.14
CA LYS A 5 -2.22 -26.36 -31.69
C LYS A 5 -1.07 -25.35 -31.73
N GLN A 6 0.16 -25.80 -31.48
CA GLN A 6 1.36 -24.95 -31.50
C GLN A 6 1.45 -24.18 -32.82
N GLY A 7 1.58 -22.85 -32.76
CA GLY A 7 1.64 -21.96 -33.93
C GLY A 7 0.29 -21.40 -34.42
N ALA A 8 -0.85 -21.85 -33.87
CA ALA A 8 -2.15 -21.28 -34.21
C ALA A 8 -2.38 -19.92 -33.51
N LYS A 9 -2.85 -18.92 -34.27
CA LYS A 9 -3.15 -17.59 -33.73
C LYS A 9 -4.48 -17.61 -32.98
N ALA A 10 -4.45 -17.24 -31.70
CA ALA A 10 -5.62 -17.25 -30.82
C ALA A 10 -6.75 -16.34 -31.31
N ALA A 11 -6.42 -15.18 -31.89
CA ALA A 11 -7.41 -14.25 -32.43
C ALA A 11 -8.18 -14.81 -33.63
N GLU A 12 -7.50 -15.54 -34.53
CA GLU A 12 -8.13 -16.16 -35.70
C GLU A 12 -9.03 -17.33 -35.30
N ALA A 13 -8.61 -18.12 -34.31
CA ALA A 13 -9.44 -19.20 -33.76
C ALA A 13 -10.69 -18.68 -33.04
N GLN A 14 -10.55 -17.59 -32.27
CA GLN A 14 -11.69 -16.92 -31.63
C GLN A 14 -12.70 -16.44 -32.68
N ALA A 15 -12.23 -15.72 -33.72
CA ALA A 15 -13.09 -15.17 -34.76
C ALA A 15 -13.87 -16.25 -35.52
N ARG A 16 -13.24 -17.39 -35.82
CA ARG A 16 -13.90 -18.53 -36.46
C ARG A 16 -15.00 -19.13 -35.57
N LEU A 17 -14.69 -19.35 -34.30
CA LEU A 17 -15.63 -19.97 -33.36
C LEU A 17 -16.78 -19.03 -32.97
N SER A 18 -16.58 -17.71 -33.00
CA SER A 18 -17.65 -16.72 -32.78
C SER A 18 -18.58 -16.55 -33.99
N GLN A 19 -18.16 -16.95 -35.20
CA GLN A 19 -18.97 -16.85 -36.42
C GLN A 19 -19.78 -18.12 -36.71
N SER A 20 -19.24 -19.30 -36.36
CA SER A 20 -19.94 -20.58 -36.55
C SER A 20 -20.96 -20.86 -35.43
N SER A 21 -22.07 -20.10 -35.38
CA SER A 21 -23.07 -20.27 -34.31
C SER A 21 -24.49 -20.55 -34.84
N SER A 22 -24.77 -21.82 -35.15
CA SER A 22 -26.17 -22.33 -35.25
C SER A 22 -26.44 -23.59 -34.43
N SER A 23 -25.43 -24.17 -33.75
CA SER A 23 -25.57 -25.50 -33.13
C SER A 23 -25.58 -25.56 -31.59
N PHE A 24 -25.17 -24.51 -30.86
CA PHE A 24 -24.90 -24.60 -29.40
C PHE A 24 -25.60 -23.55 -28.51
N GLY A 25 -26.56 -22.77 -29.01
CA GLY A 25 -27.22 -21.70 -28.24
C GLY A 25 -26.32 -20.46 -28.04
N PRO A 26 -26.71 -19.49 -27.18
CA PRO A 26 -25.91 -18.29 -26.95
C PRO A 26 -24.64 -18.62 -26.15
N TYR A 27 -23.47 -18.41 -26.76
CA TYR A 27 -22.17 -18.56 -26.12
C TYR A 27 -21.24 -17.41 -26.49
N GLU A 28 -20.28 -17.11 -25.63
CA GLU A 28 -19.19 -16.19 -25.93
C GLU A 28 -17.85 -16.93 -25.91
N VAL A 29 -17.03 -16.68 -26.92
CA VAL A 29 -15.69 -17.26 -27.03
C VAL A 29 -14.67 -16.21 -26.64
N TRP A 30 -13.87 -16.53 -25.63
CA TRP A 30 -12.82 -15.66 -25.11
C TRP A 30 -11.46 -16.33 -25.24
N THR A 31 -10.43 -15.55 -25.58
CA THR A 31 -9.05 -15.99 -25.39
C THR A 31 -8.73 -16.05 -23.89
N ALA A 32 -7.75 -16.86 -23.49
CA ALA A 32 -7.36 -17.00 -22.09
C ALA A 32 -6.99 -15.65 -21.45
N ASP A 33 -6.23 -14.82 -22.16
CA ASP A 33 -5.83 -13.49 -21.68
C ASP A 33 -7.01 -12.51 -21.58
N ALA A 34 -7.94 -12.54 -22.54
CA ALA A 34 -9.12 -11.67 -22.52
C ALA A 34 -10.06 -12.06 -21.37
N PHE A 35 -10.26 -13.36 -21.16
CA PHE A 35 -11.04 -13.87 -20.04
C PHE A 35 -10.38 -13.51 -18.70
N ALA A 36 -9.08 -13.72 -18.54
CA ALA A 36 -8.35 -13.38 -17.32
C ALA A 36 -8.48 -11.90 -16.95
N ARG A 37 -8.29 -10.98 -17.92
CA ARG A 37 -8.45 -9.53 -17.70
C ARG A 37 -9.87 -9.16 -17.29
N ARG A 38 -10.88 -9.75 -17.92
CA ARG A 38 -12.30 -9.50 -17.59
C ARG A 38 -12.64 -10.01 -16.20
N SER A 39 -12.25 -11.24 -15.88
CA SER A 39 -12.46 -11.82 -14.54
C SER A 39 -11.78 -10.98 -13.46
N GLN A 40 -10.53 -10.55 -13.68
CA GLN A 40 -9.83 -9.67 -12.74
C GLN A 40 -10.59 -8.36 -12.51
N ARG A 41 -11.05 -7.68 -13.57
CA ARG A 41 -11.83 -6.44 -13.43
C ARG A 41 -13.14 -6.66 -12.70
N TYR A 42 -13.86 -7.74 -13.02
CA TYR A 42 -15.11 -8.09 -12.34
C TYR A 42 -14.88 -8.28 -10.83
N TRP A 43 -13.85 -9.03 -10.45
CA TRP A 43 -13.49 -9.23 -9.03
C TRP A 43 -12.96 -7.97 -8.34
N MET A 44 -12.32 -7.04 -9.07
CA MET A 44 -11.81 -5.79 -8.50
C MET A 44 -12.90 -4.71 -8.36
N LEU A 45 -13.81 -4.61 -9.32
CA LEU A 45 -14.71 -3.46 -9.46
C LEU A 45 -16.19 -3.82 -9.24
N ASP A 46 -16.63 -5.00 -9.66
CA ASP A 46 -18.06 -5.34 -9.71
C ASP A 46 -18.53 -6.16 -8.51
N THR A 47 -17.66 -6.99 -7.91
CA THR A 47 -18.01 -7.80 -6.72
C THR A 47 -17.88 -7.06 -5.40
N GLY A 48 -17.31 -5.85 -5.41
CA GLY A 48 -17.01 -5.07 -4.19
C GLY A 48 -15.80 -5.57 -3.39
N ALA A 49 -15.19 -6.71 -3.75
CA ALA A 49 -14.03 -7.25 -3.03
C ALA A 49 -12.82 -6.29 -3.09
N GLY A 50 -12.53 -5.73 -4.28
CA GLY A 50 -11.48 -4.72 -4.43
C GLY A 50 -11.76 -3.45 -3.63
N ALA A 51 -13.02 -2.98 -3.62
CA ALA A 51 -13.43 -1.82 -2.83
C ALA A 51 -13.25 -2.07 -1.32
N GLY A 52 -13.61 -3.26 -0.82
CA GLY A 52 -13.41 -3.63 0.58
C GLY A 52 -11.94 -3.65 1.00
N VAL A 53 -11.06 -4.19 0.15
CA VAL A 53 -9.61 -4.18 0.40
C VAL A 53 -9.05 -2.75 0.43
N LEU A 54 -9.45 -1.90 -0.53
CA LEU A 54 -9.05 -0.49 -0.55
C LEU A 54 -9.53 0.27 0.69
N PHE A 55 -10.78 0.04 1.12
CA PHE A 55 -11.31 0.64 2.33
C PHE A 55 -10.49 0.24 3.57
N MET A 56 -10.20 -1.06 3.73
CA MET A 56 -9.37 -1.54 4.83
C MET A 56 -7.95 -0.94 4.78
N ALA A 57 -7.36 -0.82 3.58
CA ALA A 57 -6.06 -0.19 3.43
C ALA A 57 -6.08 1.27 3.93
N VAL A 58 -7.11 2.05 3.60
CA VAL A 58 -7.27 3.43 4.09
C VAL A 58 -7.37 3.48 5.61
N ILE A 59 -8.16 2.59 6.22
CA ILE A 59 -8.32 2.52 7.68
C ILE A 59 -6.98 2.18 8.36
N VAL A 60 -6.26 1.17 7.86
CA VAL A 60 -4.95 0.80 8.40
C VAL A 60 -3.95 1.95 8.30
N CYS A 61 -3.97 2.70 7.18
CA CYS A 61 -3.12 3.87 7.01
C CYS A 61 -3.45 4.98 8.02
N LEU A 62 -4.73 5.27 8.24
CA LEU A 62 -5.18 6.27 9.22
C LEU A 62 -4.77 5.89 10.63
N VAL A 63 -5.04 4.65 11.05
CA VAL A 63 -4.69 4.16 12.39
C VAL A 63 -3.17 4.20 12.57
N GLY A 64 -2.40 3.75 11.58
CA GLY A 64 -0.94 3.81 11.61
C GLY A 64 -0.40 5.23 11.77
N ALA A 65 -0.98 6.21 11.05
CA ALA A 65 -0.61 7.62 11.19
C ALA A 65 -0.90 8.17 12.60
N ILE A 66 -2.05 7.80 13.19
CA ILE A 66 -2.44 8.21 14.54
C ILE A 66 -1.47 7.63 15.59
N VAL A 67 -1.20 6.33 15.54
CA VAL A 67 -0.30 5.65 16.49
C VAL A 67 1.13 6.20 16.40
N THR A 68 1.62 6.44 15.18
CA THR A 68 2.95 7.04 14.97
C THR A 68 3.00 8.47 15.52
N SER A 69 1.96 9.26 15.30
CA SER A 69 1.87 10.63 15.83
C SER A 69 1.83 10.64 17.36
N GLN A 70 1.10 9.71 17.98
CA GLN A 70 1.06 9.56 19.43
C GLN A 70 2.42 9.15 20.00
N SER A 71 3.12 8.22 19.35
CA SER A 71 4.45 7.77 19.75
C SER A 71 5.47 8.91 19.68
N LEU A 72 5.48 9.68 18.59
CA LEU A 72 6.39 10.83 18.45
C LEU A 72 6.09 11.91 19.49
N LYS A 73 4.82 12.22 19.74
CA LYS A 73 4.43 13.16 20.79
C LYS A 73 4.94 12.73 22.16
N ALA A 74 4.86 11.44 22.50
CA ALA A 74 5.40 10.91 23.75
C ALA A 74 6.93 11.09 23.82
N VAL A 75 7.65 10.82 22.73
CA VAL A 75 9.11 11.01 22.65
C VAL A 75 9.49 12.49 22.79
N VAL A 76 8.79 13.39 22.10
CA VAL A 76 9.04 14.84 22.16
C VAL A 76 8.70 15.41 23.53
N ALA A 77 7.61 14.97 24.16
CA ALA A 77 7.27 15.37 25.52
C ALA A 77 8.34 14.94 26.54
N GLY A 78 8.90 13.73 26.39
CA GLY A 78 10.00 13.25 27.23
C GLY A 78 11.30 14.03 27.07
N SER A 79 11.58 14.54 25.86
CA SER A 79 12.80 15.31 25.55
C SER A 79 12.61 16.83 25.62
N ALA A 80 11.40 17.31 25.91
CA ALA A 80 11.05 18.74 25.95
C ALA A 80 11.93 19.55 26.92
N ARG A 81 12.36 18.95 28.03
CA ARG A 81 13.23 19.61 29.02
C ARG A 81 14.64 19.88 28.47
N GLU A 82 15.19 18.96 27.68
CA GLU A 82 16.49 19.14 27.01
C GLU A 82 16.39 20.18 25.88
N TYR A 83 15.30 20.16 25.12
CA TYR A 83 15.02 21.18 24.11
C TYR A 83 14.86 22.58 24.71
N ALA A 84 14.25 22.72 25.88
CA ALA A 84 14.13 24.02 26.57
C ALA A 84 15.51 24.60 26.94
N VAL A 85 16.43 23.74 27.39
CA VAL A 85 17.82 24.14 27.69
C VAL A 85 18.59 24.51 26.41
N LEU A 86 18.45 23.72 25.34
CA LEU A 86 19.07 24.00 24.02
C LEU A 86 18.49 25.23 23.32
N ASN A 87 17.20 25.51 23.48
CA ASN A 87 16.55 26.70 22.93
C ASN A 87 16.95 27.96 23.71
N ALA A 88 17.19 27.85 25.03
CA ALA A 88 17.82 28.93 25.81
C ALA A 88 19.26 29.24 25.34
N LEU A 89 19.91 28.28 24.66
CA LEU A 89 21.21 28.43 23.99
C LEU A 89 21.09 28.84 22.50
N GLY A 90 19.87 29.06 21.97
CA GLY A 90 19.64 29.62 20.63
C GLY A 90 19.49 28.62 19.47
N VAL A 91 19.24 27.34 19.74
CA VAL A 91 19.13 26.31 18.68
C VAL A 91 17.79 26.36 17.93
N SER A 92 17.84 26.31 16.60
CA SER A 92 16.70 26.54 15.70
C SER A 92 15.71 25.36 15.55
N ARG A 93 14.44 25.68 15.29
CA ARG A 93 13.33 24.76 14.98
C ARG A 93 13.59 23.83 13.77
N ALA A 94 14.58 24.15 12.92
CA ALA A 94 14.95 23.35 11.76
C ALA A 94 15.64 22.02 12.14
N ALA A 95 16.30 21.96 13.31
CA ALA A 95 16.94 20.74 13.79
C ALA A 95 15.91 19.64 14.10
N LEU A 96 14.80 20.01 14.75
CA LEU A 96 13.67 19.09 14.95
C LEU A 96 13.14 18.57 13.61
N GLY A 97 13.02 19.45 12.60
CA GLY A 97 12.55 19.10 11.26
C GLY A 97 13.34 17.95 10.65
N ARG A 98 14.67 18.04 10.75
CA ARG A 98 15.59 17.04 10.23
C ARG A 98 15.46 15.69 10.94
N VAL A 99 15.37 15.70 12.27
CA VAL A 99 15.22 14.48 13.07
C VAL A 99 13.91 13.75 12.72
N VAL A 100 12.81 14.48 12.53
CA VAL A 100 11.52 13.85 12.19
C VAL A 100 11.54 13.24 10.79
N VAL A 101 12.16 13.90 9.81
CA VAL A 101 12.33 13.32 8.47
C VAL A 101 13.19 12.06 8.53
N GLU A 102 14.27 12.07 9.29
CA GLU A 102 15.14 10.88 9.47
C GLU A 102 14.37 9.73 10.15
N GLN A 103 13.60 10.01 11.20
CA GLN A 103 12.75 9.00 11.83
C GLN A 103 11.68 8.46 10.88
N ALA A 104 11.05 9.31 10.06
CA ALA A 104 10.07 8.88 9.07
C ALA A 104 10.69 7.96 7.99
N CYS A 105 11.94 8.22 7.59
CA CYS A 105 12.69 7.34 6.70
C CYS A 105 12.97 5.98 7.34
N TRP A 106 13.42 5.94 8.60
CA TRP A 106 13.67 4.70 9.32
C TRP A 106 12.38 3.89 9.52
N ILE A 107 11.31 4.52 9.97
CA ILE A 107 10.01 3.87 10.18
C ILE A 107 9.46 3.31 8.87
N GLY A 108 9.50 4.10 7.78
CA GLY A 108 9.06 3.66 6.46
C GLY A 108 9.90 2.49 5.92
N GLY A 109 11.22 2.57 6.06
CA GLY A 109 12.15 1.53 5.61
C GLY A 109 11.99 0.22 6.37
N LEU A 110 12.00 0.27 7.70
CA LEU A 110 11.78 -0.91 8.56
C LEU A 110 10.38 -1.51 8.34
N GLY A 111 9.36 -0.65 8.24
CA GLY A 111 8.00 -1.10 7.94
C GLY A 111 7.91 -1.83 6.60
N PHE A 112 8.59 -1.34 5.57
CA PHE A 112 8.63 -1.98 4.26
C PHE A 112 9.34 -3.34 4.30
N VAL A 113 10.48 -3.42 5.00
CA VAL A 113 11.22 -4.70 5.17
C VAL A 113 10.37 -5.72 5.90
N LEU A 114 9.71 -5.34 7.00
CA LEU A 114 8.82 -6.24 7.75
C LEU A 114 7.62 -6.68 6.92
N ALA A 115 7.03 -5.76 6.14
CA ALA A 115 5.94 -6.09 5.23
C ALA A 115 6.38 -7.07 4.14
N ALA A 116 7.60 -6.92 3.60
CA ALA A 116 8.16 -7.84 2.61
C ALA A 116 8.39 -9.24 3.20
N LEU A 117 8.92 -9.33 4.43
CA LEU A 117 9.10 -10.61 5.15
C LEU A 117 7.75 -11.29 5.44
N ALA A 118 6.79 -10.55 5.98
CA ALA A 118 5.44 -11.06 6.21
C ALA A 118 4.78 -11.53 4.91
N SER A 119 4.94 -10.76 3.83
CA SER A 119 4.44 -11.14 2.49
C SER A 119 5.10 -12.41 1.99
N ALA A 120 6.41 -12.59 2.17
CA ALA A 120 7.11 -13.82 1.79
C ALA A 120 6.53 -15.05 2.52
N VAL A 121 6.26 -14.93 3.82
CA VAL A 121 5.62 -15.99 4.61
C VAL A 121 4.22 -16.29 4.07
N LEU A 122 3.39 -15.26 3.87
CA LEU A 122 2.03 -15.43 3.33
C LEU A 122 2.04 -16.07 1.94
N LEU A 123 2.99 -15.73 1.09
CA LEU A 123 3.14 -16.32 -0.24
C LEU A 123 3.56 -17.78 -0.18
N SER A 124 4.41 -18.16 0.77
CA SER A 124 4.78 -19.58 0.97
C SER A 124 3.56 -20.42 1.40
N ILE A 125 2.68 -19.85 2.23
CA ILE A 125 1.43 -20.47 2.63
C ILE A 125 0.48 -20.55 1.42
N ALA A 126 0.30 -19.46 0.68
CA ALA A 126 -0.55 -19.43 -0.51
C ALA A 126 -0.12 -20.47 -1.56
N TYR A 127 1.19 -20.63 -1.75
CA TYR A 127 1.75 -21.66 -2.64
C TYR A 127 1.35 -23.07 -2.19
N SER A 128 1.38 -23.35 -0.89
CA SER A 128 0.94 -24.64 -0.32
C SER A 128 -0.55 -24.92 -0.58
N TYR A 129 -1.39 -23.89 -0.58
CA TYR A 129 -2.82 -23.98 -0.91
C TYR A 129 -3.12 -23.88 -2.41
N ARG A 130 -2.12 -23.89 -3.28
CA ARG A 130 -2.26 -23.72 -4.75
C ARG A 130 -3.02 -22.46 -5.15
N VAL A 131 -2.90 -21.38 -4.38
CA VAL A 131 -3.43 -20.07 -4.74
C VAL A 131 -2.37 -19.35 -5.58
N PRO A 132 -2.55 -19.20 -6.90
CA PRO A 132 -1.58 -18.53 -7.74
C PRO A 132 -1.60 -17.02 -7.47
N VAL A 133 -0.61 -16.53 -6.72
CA VAL A 133 -0.42 -15.10 -6.45
C VAL A 133 0.71 -14.58 -7.32
N ALA A 134 0.39 -13.68 -8.23
CA ALA A 134 1.38 -13.01 -9.08
C ALA A 134 1.83 -11.70 -8.43
N LEU A 135 3.04 -11.69 -7.86
CA LEU A 135 3.70 -10.44 -7.44
C LEU A 135 4.34 -9.76 -8.65
N ASN A 136 3.77 -8.63 -9.06
CA ASN A 136 4.34 -7.80 -10.10
C ASN A 136 5.30 -6.77 -9.49
N LEU A 137 6.44 -6.52 -10.14
CA LEU A 137 7.42 -5.51 -9.68
C LEU A 137 6.78 -4.12 -9.56
N SER A 138 5.87 -3.77 -10.48
CA SER A 138 5.10 -2.53 -10.43
C SER A 138 4.25 -2.40 -9.17
N ALA A 139 3.65 -3.50 -8.69
CA ALA A 139 2.86 -3.50 -7.45
C ALA A 139 3.75 -3.29 -6.22
N VAL A 140 4.93 -3.93 -6.18
CA VAL A 140 5.90 -3.76 -5.10
C VAL A 140 6.40 -2.31 -5.04
N LEU A 141 6.73 -1.71 -6.19
CA LEU A 141 7.15 -0.31 -6.27
C LEU A 141 6.02 0.65 -5.86
N ALA A 142 4.79 0.39 -6.27
CA ALA A 142 3.63 1.19 -5.88
C ALA A 142 3.40 1.13 -4.35
N CYS A 143 3.49 -0.06 -3.74
CA CYS A 143 3.42 -0.22 -2.29
C CYS A 143 4.57 0.52 -1.58
N GLY A 144 5.80 0.38 -2.06
CA GLY A 144 6.95 1.07 -1.47
C GLY A 144 6.81 2.59 -1.53
N PHE A 145 6.35 3.12 -2.68
CA PHE A 145 6.05 4.54 -2.83
C PHE A 145 4.95 5.00 -1.87
N LEU A 146 3.85 4.22 -1.74
CA LEU A 146 2.75 4.54 -0.84
C LEU A 146 3.22 4.58 0.63
N VAL A 147 4.02 3.60 1.06
CA VAL A 147 4.61 3.56 2.41
C VAL A 147 5.49 4.77 2.67
N ALA A 148 6.35 5.14 1.71
CA ALA A 148 7.22 6.31 1.84
C ALA A 148 6.40 7.61 1.96
N VAL A 149 5.39 7.79 1.12
CA VAL A 149 4.50 8.97 1.19
C VAL A 149 3.77 9.01 2.53
N LEU A 150 3.23 7.88 3.00
CA LEU A 150 2.50 7.82 4.27
C LEU A 150 3.40 8.09 5.47
N SER A 151 4.63 7.56 5.51
CA SER A 151 5.55 7.81 6.62
C SER A 151 5.98 9.29 6.66
N LEU A 152 6.26 9.89 5.49
CA LEU A 152 6.54 11.32 5.35
C LEU A 152 5.37 12.19 5.80
N LEU A 153 4.16 11.92 5.32
CA LEU A 153 2.95 12.67 5.70
C LEU A 153 2.64 12.53 7.19
N SER A 154 2.85 11.34 7.77
CA SER A 154 2.65 11.10 9.19
C SER A 154 3.67 11.86 10.04
N GLY A 155 4.95 11.85 9.66
CA GLY A 155 6.00 12.63 10.32
C GLY A 155 5.74 14.14 10.26
N LEU A 156 5.38 14.65 9.08
CA LEU A 156 5.00 16.06 8.88
C LEU A 156 3.73 16.43 9.66
N GLY A 157 2.72 15.55 9.69
CA GLY A 157 1.49 15.74 10.45
C GLY A 157 1.74 15.81 11.96
N ALA A 158 2.60 14.94 12.47
CA ALA A 158 3.01 14.94 13.87
C ALA A 158 3.77 16.22 14.25
N MET A 159 4.70 16.67 13.39
CA MET A 159 5.35 17.98 13.52
C MET A 159 4.35 19.13 13.56
N ARG A 160 3.41 19.16 12.62
CA ARG A 160 2.41 20.23 12.53
C ARG A 160 1.48 20.23 13.74
N SER A 161 1.15 19.05 14.27
CA SER A 161 0.39 18.93 15.51
C SER A 161 1.18 19.37 16.74
N LEU A 162 2.49 19.14 16.79
CA LEU A 162 3.37 19.63 17.86
C LEU A 162 3.54 21.15 17.80
N LEU A 163 3.67 21.72 16.59
CA LEU A 163 3.82 23.17 16.38
C LEU A 163 2.50 23.95 16.57
N ARG A 164 1.34 23.30 16.39
CA ARG A 164 0.02 23.87 16.69
C ARG A 164 -0.46 23.61 18.11
N ALA A 165 0.15 22.68 18.85
CA ALA A 165 -0.08 22.55 20.28
C ALA A 165 0.61 23.75 20.94
N ASP A 166 -0.18 24.78 21.22
CA ASP A 166 0.29 26.07 21.74
C ASP A 166 1.26 25.90 22.93
N PRO A 167 2.35 26.69 22.98
CA PRO A 167 3.30 26.70 24.09
C PRO A 167 2.68 27.18 25.43
N ALA A 168 1.42 27.61 25.44
CA ALA A 168 0.69 28.03 26.64
C ALA A 168 0.13 26.84 27.46
N THR A 169 -0.05 25.67 26.86
CA THR A 169 -0.59 24.47 27.57
C THR A 169 0.51 23.63 28.24
N LEU A 170 1.79 23.91 27.94
CA LEU A 170 2.96 23.25 28.54
C LEU A 170 3.40 23.87 29.89
N LEU A 171 2.66 24.86 30.40
CA LEU A 171 2.91 25.53 31.69
C LEU A 171 1.80 25.29 32.73
N ARG A 172 0.96 24.28 32.55
CA ARG A 172 0.02 23.77 33.58
C ARG A 172 0.24 22.30 33.82
#